data_AF-A0A250J5V2-F1
#
_entry.id   AF-A0A250J5V2-F1
#
_cell.length_a   1.000
_cell.length_b   1.000
_cell.length_c   1.000
_cell.angle_alpha   90.00
_cell.angle_beta   90.00
_cell.angle_gamma   90.00
#
_symmetry.space_group_name_H-M   'P 1'
#
loop_
_entity.id
_entity.type
_entity.pdbx_description
1 polymer ?
#
loop_
_entity_poly.entity_id
_entity_poly.type
_entity_poly.pdbx_seq_one_letter_code
_entity_poly.pdbx_strand_id
1 'polypeptide(L)'
;MKLEHWQIVLQTYRQVRLVLDQSLPPEPIDGEPIPQVRVGAQGLALVHQQLLAEVKGLEQALGSAYREEEIREAMRPFVYLLDERVLRRLTDAEDAQWSLLQYKEYKTDAGGDHFYELADEKLAQRVASPLVFEMLHFCLTAGFEGRYTGNKARLREYKERLAARIPKPEAVPAPPPAVGQAPLVHAFPLRYYLVSSAVVVTLPVLLWWLSR
;
A
#
# COMPACT_ATOMS: atom_id res chain seq x y z
N MET A 1 -0.05 7.40 12.22
CA MET A 1 -1.37 7.78 11.69
C MET A 1 -2.34 6.69 12.08
N LYS A 2 -3.63 7.01 12.25
CA LYS A 2 -4.65 5.96 12.51
C LYS A 2 -4.80 5.05 11.29
N LEU A 3 -5.20 3.79 11.51
CA LEU A 3 -5.39 2.80 10.45
C LEU A 3 -6.36 3.30 9.37
N GLU A 4 -7.43 4.00 9.79
CA GLU A 4 -8.44 4.58 8.89
C GLU A 4 -7.82 5.53 7.85
N HIS A 5 -6.99 6.48 8.28
CA HIS A 5 -6.36 7.43 7.35
C HIS A 5 -5.33 6.74 6.44
N TRP A 6 -4.66 5.68 6.92
CA TRP A 6 -3.77 4.87 6.07
C TRP A 6 -4.54 4.17 4.95
N GLN A 7 -5.71 3.63 5.26
CA GLN A 7 -6.59 3.02 4.26
C GLN A 7 -7.05 4.07 3.22
N ILE A 8 -7.38 5.29 3.66
CA ILE A 8 -7.75 6.39 2.77
C ILE A 8 -6.60 6.74 1.83
N VAL A 9 -5.39 6.96 2.34
CA VAL A 9 -4.21 7.26 1.50
C VAL A 9 -3.96 6.16 0.46
N LEU A 10 -4.03 4.89 0.87
CA LEU A 10 -3.85 3.75 -0.04
C LEU A 10 -4.96 3.66 -1.08
N GLN A 11 -6.21 3.92 -0.69
CA GLN A 11 -7.35 3.91 -1.60
C GLN A 11 -7.24 5.04 -2.63
N THR A 12 -6.96 6.26 -2.20
CA THR A 12 -6.72 7.39 -3.10
C THR A 12 -5.58 7.09 -4.06
N TYR A 13 -4.46 6.56 -3.57
CA TYR A 13 -3.34 6.22 -4.46
C TYR A 13 -3.69 5.14 -5.48
N ARG A 14 -4.49 4.13 -5.11
CA ARG A 14 -5.01 3.15 -6.08
C ARG A 14 -5.89 3.81 -7.13
N GLN A 15 -6.76 4.73 -6.72
CA GLN A 15 -7.62 5.46 -7.64
C GLN A 15 -6.81 6.32 -8.61
N VAL A 16 -5.79 7.02 -8.11
CA VAL A 16 -4.85 7.77 -8.94
C VAL A 16 -4.15 6.85 -9.94
N ARG A 17 -3.65 5.68 -9.50
CA ARG A 17 -3.04 4.71 -10.42
C ARG A 17 -4.00 4.26 -11.52
N LEU A 18 -5.27 4.00 -11.18
CA LEU A 18 -6.28 3.63 -12.18
C LEU A 18 -6.49 4.75 -13.20
N VAL A 19 -6.56 6.01 -12.77
CA VAL A 19 -6.66 7.17 -13.67
C VAL A 19 -5.46 7.24 -14.62
N LEU A 20 -4.24 7.07 -14.09
CA LEU A 20 -3.02 7.09 -14.89
C LEU A 20 -2.95 5.93 -15.88
N ASP A 21 -3.30 4.72 -15.44
CA ASP A 21 -3.24 3.50 -16.27
C ASP A 21 -4.32 3.48 -17.36
N GLN A 22 -5.45 4.18 -17.16
CA GLN A 22 -6.51 4.33 -18.16
C GLN A 22 -6.25 5.44 -19.17
N SER A 23 -5.58 6.52 -18.73
CA SER A 23 -5.50 7.77 -19.51
C SER A 23 -4.15 8.04 -20.14
N LEU A 24 -3.08 7.44 -19.61
CA LEU A 24 -1.72 7.61 -20.10
C LEU A 24 -1.16 6.29 -20.64
N PRO A 25 -0.15 6.36 -21.53
CA PRO A 25 0.60 5.19 -21.94
C PRO A 25 1.22 4.44 -20.74
N PRO A 26 1.50 3.13 -20.86
CA PRO A 26 2.18 2.38 -19.82
C PRO A 26 3.57 2.99 -19.55
N GLU A 27 3.99 2.93 -18.29
CA GLU A 27 5.35 3.35 -17.90
C GLU A 27 6.38 2.46 -18.61
N PRO A 28 7.37 3.06 -19.29
CA PRO A 28 8.40 2.30 -19.99
C PRO A 28 9.21 1.46 -19.01
N ILE A 29 9.54 0.23 -19.41
CA ILE A 29 10.44 -0.62 -18.64
C ILE A 29 11.86 -0.07 -18.80
N ASP A 30 12.67 -0.12 -17.74
CA ASP A 30 14.07 0.33 -17.75
C ASP A 30 14.82 -0.18 -19.00
N GLY A 31 15.23 0.75 -19.86
CA GLY A 31 15.97 0.45 -21.09
C GLY A 31 15.13 0.35 -22.37
N GLU A 32 13.80 0.42 -22.28
CA GLU A 32 12.90 0.49 -23.44
C GLU A 32 12.56 1.94 -23.82
N PRO A 33 12.37 2.23 -25.13
CA PRO A 33 11.98 3.55 -25.58
C PRO A 33 10.56 3.91 -25.10
N ILE A 34 10.37 5.18 -24.70
CA ILE A 34 9.07 5.72 -24.30
C ILE A 34 8.06 5.52 -25.44
N PRO A 35 6.84 5.00 -25.16
CA PRO A 35 5.81 4.87 -26.17
C PRO A 35 5.52 6.22 -26.83
N GLN A 36 5.55 6.29 -28.17
CA GLN A 36 5.25 7.52 -28.92
C GLN A 36 3.75 7.87 -28.98
N VAL A 37 2.92 7.15 -28.23
CA VAL A 37 1.46 7.37 -28.20
C VAL A 37 1.18 8.64 -27.43
N ARG A 38 0.61 9.63 -28.13
CA ARG A 38 0.27 10.92 -27.55
C ARG A 38 -1.18 10.93 -27.08
N VAL A 39 -1.39 11.48 -25.90
CA VAL A 39 -2.68 11.74 -25.27
C VAL A 39 -3.28 13.06 -25.77
N GLY A 40 -2.41 14.04 -26.03
CA GLY A 40 -2.79 15.39 -26.47
C GLY A 40 -3.31 16.30 -25.36
N ALA A 41 -3.32 17.61 -25.62
CA ALA A 41 -3.55 18.65 -24.62
C ALA A 41 -4.89 18.51 -23.87
N GLN A 42 -5.97 18.11 -24.55
CA GLN A 42 -7.28 17.93 -23.92
C GLN A 42 -7.29 16.74 -22.94
N GLY A 43 -6.65 15.64 -23.31
CA GLY A 43 -6.52 14.48 -22.43
C GLY A 43 -5.63 14.77 -21.23
N LEU A 44 -4.52 15.47 -21.42
CA LEU A 44 -3.66 15.93 -20.31
C LEU A 44 -4.42 16.84 -19.34
N ALA A 45 -5.23 17.78 -19.85
CA ALA A 45 -6.07 18.64 -19.01
C ALA A 45 -7.11 17.84 -18.19
N LEU A 46 -7.71 16.80 -18.79
CA LEU A 46 -8.63 15.92 -18.09
C LEU A 46 -7.94 15.12 -16.98
N VAL A 47 -6.79 14.51 -17.27
CA VAL A 47 -5.97 13.78 -16.28
C VAL A 47 -5.60 14.71 -15.14
N HIS A 48 -5.10 15.91 -15.46
CA HIS A 48 -4.79 16.91 -14.45
C HIS A 48 -5.98 17.23 -13.55
N GLN A 49 -7.17 17.45 -14.12
CA GLN A 49 -8.36 17.76 -13.34
C GLN A 49 -8.74 16.60 -12.40
N GLN A 50 -8.66 15.37 -12.88
CA GLN A 50 -8.94 14.17 -12.10
C GLN A 50 -7.94 13.99 -10.96
N LEU A 51 -6.63 14.11 -11.23
CA LEU A 51 -5.60 14.02 -10.20
C LEU A 51 -5.77 15.10 -9.13
N LEU A 52 -6.08 16.34 -9.54
CA LEU A 52 -6.32 17.42 -8.59
C LEU A 52 -7.57 17.16 -7.73
N ALA A 53 -8.62 16.54 -8.28
CA ALA A 53 -9.79 16.16 -7.51
C ALA A 53 -9.45 15.10 -6.46
N GLU A 54 -8.63 14.09 -6.80
CA GLU A 54 -8.16 13.07 -5.86
C GLU A 54 -7.29 13.66 -4.75
N VAL A 55 -6.39 14.58 -5.08
CA VAL A 55 -5.55 15.29 -4.09
C VAL A 55 -6.43 16.08 -3.10
N LYS A 56 -7.39 16.86 -3.61
CA LYS A 56 -8.32 17.63 -2.77
C LYS A 56 -9.23 16.73 -1.93
N GLY A 57 -9.67 15.61 -2.47
CA GLY A 57 -10.45 14.61 -1.73
C GLY A 57 -9.65 14.03 -0.57
N LEU A 58 -8.36 13.75 -0.78
CA LEU A 58 -7.48 13.27 0.27
C LEU A 58 -7.22 14.34 1.34
N GLU A 59 -6.97 15.60 0.95
CA GLU A 59 -6.85 16.72 1.89
C GLU A 59 -8.08 16.85 2.79
N GLN A 60 -9.28 16.81 2.19
CA GLN A 60 -10.54 16.89 2.94
C GLN A 60 -10.73 15.71 3.90
N ALA A 61 -10.41 14.50 3.46
CA ALA A 61 -10.52 13.30 4.28
C ALA A 61 -9.55 13.30 5.47
N LEU A 62 -8.36 13.91 5.32
CA LEU A 62 -7.40 14.10 6.42
C LEU A 62 -7.74 15.33 7.29
N GLY A 63 -8.49 16.29 6.76
CA GLY A 63 -8.89 17.55 7.38
C GLY A 63 -9.56 17.43 8.75
N SER A 64 -10.25 16.32 9.02
CA SER A 64 -10.93 16.12 10.32
C SER A 64 -9.97 15.75 11.46
N ALA A 65 -8.75 15.31 11.16
CA ALA A 65 -7.83 14.73 12.14
C ALA A 65 -6.53 15.52 12.36
N TYR A 66 -6.20 16.43 11.46
CA TYR A 66 -4.92 17.15 11.45
C TYR A 66 -5.13 18.64 11.21
N ARG A 67 -4.18 19.48 11.63
CA ARG A 67 -4.21 20.91 11.33
C ARG A 67 -3.97 21.15 9.84
N GLU A 68 -4.55 22.21 9.31
CA GLU A 68 -4.42 22.56 7.88
C GLU A 68 -2.94 22.69 7.44
N GLU A 69 -2.10 23.31 8.26
CA GLU A 69 -0.66 23.47 7.99
C GLU A 69 0.05 22.11 7.88
N GLU A 70 -0.29 21.16 8.76
CA GLU A 70 0.31 19.82 8.77
C GLU A 70 -0.13 19.02 7.54
N ILE A 71 -1.40 19.15 7.13
CA ILE A 71 -1.92 18.52 5.91
C ILE A 71 -1.23 19.12 4.69
N ARG A 72 -1.20 20.45 4.57
CA ARG A 72 -0.58 21.15 3.46
C ARG A 72 0.88 20.75 3.29
N GLU A 73 1.62 20.62 4.40
CA GLU A 73 3.01 20.17 4.39
C GLU A 73 3.13 18.68 3.99
N ALA A 74 2.31 17.80 4.56
CA ALA A 74 2.35 16.36 4.29
C ALA A 74 1.86 15.98 2.89
N MET A 75 1.07 16.83 2.24
CA MET A 75 0.55 16.62 0.89
C MET A 75 1.52 17.01 -0.22
N ARG A 76 2.51 17.88 0.05
CA ARG A 76 3.55 18.25 -0.93
C ARG A 76 4.26 17.02 -1.52
N PRO A 77 4.80 16.08 -0.72
CA PRO A 77 5.40 14.83 -1.22
C PRO A 77 4.50 14.04 -2.16
N PHE A 78 3.20 13.98 -1.85
CA PHE A 78 2.24 13.22 -2.64
C PHE A 78 2.04 13.85 -4.02
N VAL A 79 1.90 15.17 -4.08
CA VAL A 79 1.80 15.90 -5.36
C VAL A 79 3.07 15.72 -6.20
N TYR A 80 4.25 15.78 -5.59
CA TYR A 80 5.52 15.52 -6.30
C TYR A 80 5.58 14.11 -6.89
N LEU A 81 5.11 13.11 -6.15
CA LEU A 81 4.97 11.74 -6.65
C LEU A 81 4.03 11.66 -7.85
N LEU A 82 2.92 12.39 -7.84
CA LEU A 82 1.97 12.35 -8.95
C LEU A 82 2.57 12.97 -10.21
N ASP A 83 3.20 14.13 -10.11
CA ASP A 83 3.87 14.75 -11.24
C ASP A 83 4.96 13.84 -11.79
N GLU A 84 5.83 13.27 -10.94
CA GLU A 84 6.87 12.32 -11.39
C GLU A 84 6.28 11.12 -12.13
N ARG A 85 5.15 10.57 -11.66
CA ARG A 85 4.47 9.43 -12.30
C ARG A 85 3.86 9.78 -13.64
N VAL A 86 3.33 10.99 -13.80
CA VAL A 86 2.83 11.48 -15.08
C VAL A 86 4.00 11.66 -16.03
N LEU A 87 5.02 12.44 -15.64
CA LEU A 87 6.13 12.81 -16.52
C LEU A 87 6.90 11.60 -17.05
N ARG A 88 7.07 10.53 -16.24
CA ARG A 88 7.70 9.27 -16.69
C ARG A 88 6.97 8.54 -17.83
N ARG A 89 5.69 8.88 -18.06
CA ARG A 89 4.85 8.25 -19.09
C ARG A 89 4.64 9.14 -20.31
N LEU A 90 5.03 10.41 -20.24
CA LEU A 90 4.84 11.38 -21.32
C LEU A 90 6.04 11.40 -22.27
N THR A 91 5.78 11.80 -23.51
CA THR A 91 6.83 12.13 -24.48
C THR A 91 7.37 13.53 -24.22
N ASP A 92 8.60 13.84 -24.67
CA ASP A 92 9.23 15.18 -24.49
C ASP A 92 8.32 16.34 -24.94
N ALA A 93 7.52 16.14 -25.99
CA ALA A 93 6.59 17.14 -26.50
C ALA A 93 5.39 17.38 -25.58
N GLU A 94 4.95 16.36 -24.85
CA GLU A 94 3.82 16.42 -23.91
C GLU A 94 4.27 16.79 -22.50
N ASP A 95 5.51 16.47 -22.13
CA ASP A 95 6.15 16.90 -20.89
C ASP A 95 6.09 18.43 -20.76
N ALA A 96 6.50 19.15 -21.81
CA ALA A 96 6.40 20.61 -21.87
C ALA A 96 4.96 21.17 -21.84
N GLN A 97 3.95 20.34 -22.13
CA GLN A 97 2.53 20.71 -22.07
C GLN A 97 1.89 20.37 -20.71
N TRP A 98 2.55 19.53 -19.91
CA TRP A 98 2.03 19.15 -18.61
C TRP A 98 2.06 20.34 -17.66
N SER A 99 0.87 20.74 -17.21
CA SER A 99 0.75 21.77 -16.18
C SER A 99 1.05 21.15 -14.81
N LEU A 100 2.29 21.24 -14.34
CA LEU A 100 2.73 20.68 -13.06
C LEU A 100 1.75 20.98 -11.91
N LEU A 101 1.29 19.93 -11.23
CA LEU A 101 0.41 20.03 -10.07
C LEU A 101 1.13 20.78 -8.93
N GLN A 102 2.42 20.46 -8.73
CA GLN A 102 3.29 21.13 -7.76
C GLN A 102 3.38 22.64 -7.98
N TYR A 103 3.39 23.09 -9.23
CA TYR A 103 3.47 24.52 -9.54
C TYR A 103 2.13 25.20 -9.27
N LYS A 104 1.01 24.55 -9.59
CA LYS A 104 -0.31 25.12 -9.32
C LYS A 104 -0.60 25.22 -7.84
N GLU A 105 -0.38 24.16 -7.08
CA GLU A 105 -0.74 24.08 -5.66
C GLU A 105 0.31 24.73 -4.73
N TYR A 106 1.60 24.62 -5.05
CA TYR A 106 2.69 25.04 -4.15
C TYR A 106 3.69 26.01 -4.77
N LYS A 107 3.47 26.45 -6.02
CA LYS A 107 4.35 27.42 -6.73
C LYS A 107 5.81 26.96 -6.80
N THR A 108 6.02 25.66 -6.97
CA THR A 108 7.34 25.05 -7.12
C THR A 108 7.38 24.11 -8.33
N ASP A 109 8.52 24.03 -8.99
CA ASP A 109 8.82 23.11 -10.09
C ASP A 109 9.94 22.11 -9.73
N ALA A 110 10.69 22.36 -8.66
CA ALA A 110 11.79 21.53 -8.17
C ALA A 110 11.37 20.51 -7.08
N GLY A 111 10.20 19.88 -7.22
CA GLY A 111 9.65 18.93 -6.23
C GLY A 111 10.59 17.76 -5.92
N GLY A 112 11.38 17.32 -6.91
CA GLY A 112 12.41 16.29 -6.74
C GLY A 112 13.48 16.66 -5.70
N ASP A 113 13.84 17.93 -5.59
CA ASP A 113 14.79 18.43 -4.59
C ASP A 113 14.09 18.79 -3.28
N HIS A 114 12.98 19.53 -3.37
CA HIS A 114 12.22 19.96 -2.20
C HIS A 114 11.66 18.80 -1.38
N PHE A 115 11.40 17.64 -1.99
CA PHE A 115 11.06 16.43 -1.27
C PHE A 115 12.12 16.07 -0.22
N TYR A 116 13.38 16.05 -0.62
CA TYR A 116 14.48 15.64 0.25
C TYR A 116 14.90 16.75 1.19
N GLU A 117 14.79 18.02 0.79
CA GLU A 117 14.94 19.16 1.71
C GLU A 117 13.93 19.08 2.85
N LEU A 118 12.65 18.84 2.53
CA LEU A 118 11.61 18.62 3.54
C LEU A 118 11.94 17.40 4.42
N ALA A 119 12.37 16.30 3.82
CA ALA A 119 12.73 15.10 4.59
C ALA A 119 13.88 15.38 5.57
N ASP A 120 14.95 16.05 5.11
CA ASP A 120 16.10 16.37 5.95
C ASP A 120 15.75 17.40 7.03
N GLU A 121 14.94 18.41 6.71
CA GLU A 121 14.44 19.39 7.68
C GLU A 121 13.65 18.70 8.80
N LYS A 122 12.71 17.82 8.45
CA LYS A 122 11.87 17.12 9.44
C LYS A 122 12.67 16.09 10.23
N LEU A 123 13.62 15.39 9.60
CA LEU A 123 14.52 14.47 10.29
C LEU A 123 15.44 15.20 11.29
N ALA A 124 15.82 16.45 11.03
CA ALA A 124 16.56 17.27 11.98
C ALA A 124 15.70 17.77 13.16
N GLN A 125 14.40 17.97 12.94
CA GLN A 125 13.46 18.38 13.98
C GLN A 125 13.21 17.26 15.00
N ARG A 126 13.18 17.63 16.29
CA ARG A 126 12.82 16.70 17.39
C ARG A 126 11.32 16.45 17.49
N VAL A 127 10.52 17.47 17.17
CA VAL A 127 9.06 17.45 17.25
C VAL A 127 8.51 17.82 15.87
N ALA A 128 8.41 16.82 15.00
CA ALA A 128 7.77 16.95 13.69
C ALA A 128 6.52 16.06 13.65
N SER A 129 5.54 16.47 12.85
CA SER A 129 4.26 15.76 12.74
C SER A 129 4.48 14.35 12.19
N PRO A 130 3.96 13.29 12.84
CA PRO A 130 4.06 11.92 12.33
C PRO A 130 3.49 11.77 10.92
N LEU A 131 2.46 12.56 10.58
CA LEU A 131 1.81 12.54 9.27
C LEU A 131 2.81 12.80 8.14
N VAL A 132 3.71 13.78 8.31
CA VAL A 132 4.69 14.16 7.29
C VAL A 132 5.69 13.03 7.05
N PHE A 133 6.18 12.39 8.12
CA PHE A 133 7.08 11.23 7.99
C PHE A 133 6.41 10.05 7.29
N GLU A 134 5.14 9.80 7.61
CA GLU A 134 4.36 8.72 7.00
C GLU A 134 4.09 8.98 5.52
N MET A 135 3.77 10.21 5.13
CA MET A 135 3.58 10.59 3.73
C MET A 135 4.88 10.55 2.93
N LEU A 136 6.00 11.03 3.49
CA LEU A 136 7.32 10.92 2.87
C LEU A 136 7.72 9.44 2.67
N HIS A 137 7.58 8.63 3.71
CA HIS A 137 7.87 7.20 3.65
C HIS A 137 6.96 6.48 2.65
N PHE A 138 5.67 6.83 2.63
CA PHE A 138 4.70 6.31 1.67
C PHE A 138 5.13 6.62 0.23
N CYS A 139 5.50 7.85 -0.08
CA CYS A 139 5.89 8.24 -1.44
C CYS A 139 7.14 7.47 -1.92
N LEU A 140 8.16 7.30 -1.06
CA LEU A 140 9.32 6.47 -1.39
C LEU A 140 8.93 5.00 -1.60
N THR A 141 7.99 4.48 -0.81
CA THR A 141 7.49 3.10 -0.95
C THR A 141 6.67 2.94 -2.23
N ALA A 142 5.92 3.97 -2.62
CA ALA A 142 5.21 4.10 -3.87
C ALA A 142 6.13 4.37 -5.08
N GLY A 143 7.46 4.41 -4.87
CA GLY A 143 8.48 4.46 -5.92
C GLY A 143 8.83 5.86 -6.42
N PHE A 144 8.62 6.89 -5.60
CA PHE A 144 9.21 8.21 -5.82
C PHE A 144 10.74 8.13 -5.76
N GLU A 145 11.43 8.78 -6.71
CA GLU A 145 12.89 8.83 -6.75
C GLU A 145 13.44 10.27 -6.70
N GLY A 146 12.78 11.23 -7.34
CA GLY A 146 13.22 12.62 -7.42
C GLY A 146 14.67 12.75 -7.87
N ARG A 147 15.44 13.59 -7.18
CA ARG A 147 16.87 13.83 -7.48
C ARG A 147 17.77 12.59 -7.36
N TYR A 148 17.32 11.53 -6.70
CA TYR A 148 18.08 10.30 -6.51
C TYR A 148 17.67 9.20 -7.49
N THR A 149 17.15 9.58 -8.65
CA THR A 149 16.82 8.65 -9.73
C THR A 149 18.00 7.72 -10.03
N GLY A 150 17.75 6.40 -10.01
CA GLY A 150 18.78 5.37 -10.19
C GLY A 150 19.70 5.11 -8.97
N ASN A 151 19.70 5.93 -7.92
CA ASN A 151 20.50 5.73 -6.71
C ASN A 151 19.74 4.95 -5.63
N LYS A 152 19.60 3.64 -5.85
CA LYS A 152 18.87 2.74 -4.93
C LYS A 152 19.42 2.72 -3.50
N ALA A 153 20.70 3.01 -3.30
CA ALA A 153 21.32 3.04 -1.96
C ALA A 153 20.80 4.24 -1.15
N ARG A 154 20.80 5.44 -1.73
CA ARG A 154 20.26 6.66 -1.09
C ARG A 154 18.77 6.52 -0.81
N LEU A 155 18.00 5.97 -1.75
CA LEU A 155 16.57 5.75 -1.55
C LEU A 155 16.28 4.83 -0.36
N ARG A 156 17.06 3.74 -0.19
CA ARG A 156 16.94 2.85 0.97
C ARG A 156 17.31 3.56 2.27
N GLU A 157 18.39 4.34 2.28
CA GLU A 157 18.83 5.12 3.44
C GLU A 157 17.71 6.05 3.94
N TYR A 158 17.08 6.82 3.04
CA TYR A 158 15.98 7.71 3.43
C TYR A 158 14.75 6.92 3.91
N LYS A 159 14.40 5.80 3.27
CA LYS A 159 13.31 4.93 3.74
C LYS A 159 13.53 4.49 5.19
N GLU A 160 14.73 4.02 5.51
CA GLU A 160 15.07 3.56 6.86
C GLU A 160 15.06 4.71 7.89
N ARG A 161 15.67 5.86 7.55
CA ARG A 161 15.69 7.05 8.42
C ARG A 161 14.28 7.55 8.74
N LEU A 162 13.41 7.60 7.73
CA LEU A 162 12.01 8.02 7.89
C LEU A 162 11.22 6.99 8.70
N ALA A 163 11.36 5.70 8.40
CA ALA A 163 10.69 4.62 9.13
C ALA A 163 11.05 4.59 10.62
N ALA A 164 12.30 4.92 10.97
CA ALA A 164 12.74 4.99 12.36
C ALA A 164 12.05 6.10 13.17
N ARG A 165 11.51 7.15 12.52
CA ARG A 165 10.77 8.23 13.18
C ARG A 165 9.27 7.99 13.26
N ILE A 166 8.73 7.01 12.52
CA ILE A 166 7.31 6.68 12.55
C ILE A 166 7.02 5.88 13.83
N PRO A 167 6.07 6.32 14.69
CA PRO A 167 5.70 5.57 15.88
C PRO A 167 5.23 4.16 15.50
N LYS A 168 5.92 3.14 15.99
CA LYS A 168 5.47 1.75 15.84
C LYS A 168 4.25 1.53 16.75
N PRO A 169 3.17 0.91 16.26
CA PRO A 169 2.12 0.43 17.14
C PRO A 169 2.75 -0.45 18.21
N GLU A 170 2.30 -0.36 19.47
CA GLU A 170 2.70 -1.33 20.49
C GLU A 170 2.48 -2.73 19.93
N ALA A 171 3.55 -3.53 19.92
CA ALA A 171 3.46 -4.91 19.46
C ALA A 171 2.42 -5.61 20.32
N VAL A 172 1.29 -5.98 19.72
CA VAL A 172 0.35 -6.90 20.35
C VAL A 172 1.17 -8.12 20.73
N PRO A 173 1.28 -8.48 22.02
CA PRO A 173 2.07 -9.63 22.43
C PRO A 173 1.58 -10.82 21.61
N ALA A 174 2.53 -11.57 21.04
CA ALA A 174 2.21 -12.72 20.21
C ALA A 174 1.18 -13.58 20.96
N PRO A 175 0.08 -14.00 20.31
CA PRO A 175 -0.86 -14.90 20.94
C PRO A 175 -0.04 -16.10 21.47
N PRO A 176 -0.29 -16.55 22.71
CA PRO A 176 0.44 -17.67 23.27
C PRO A 176 0.41 -18.82 22.26
N PRO A 177 1.53 -19.57 22.09
CA PRO A 177 1.60 -20.65 21.11
C PRO A 177 0.37 -21.50 21.28
N ALA A 178 -0.35 -21.74 20.16
CA ALA A 178 -1.53 -22.58 20.18
C ALA A 178 -1.14 -23.88 20.89
N VAL A 179 -1.70 -24.09 22.08
CA VAL A 179 -1.52 -25.34 22.80
C VAL A 179 -2.03 -26.38 21.82
N GLY A 180 -1.11 -27.16 21.25
CA GLY A 180 -1.46 -28.15 20.24
C GLY A 180 -2.57 -28.98 20.83
N GLN A 181 -3.79 -28.83 20.30
CA GLN A 181 -4.89 -29.67 20.72
C GLN A 181 -4.43 -31.07 20.33
N ALA A 182 -4.10 -31.89 21.33
CA ALA A 182 -3.82 -33.29 21.10
C ALA A 182 -4.95 -33.80 20.22
N PRO A 183 -4.67 -34.47 19.09
CA PRO A 183 -5.72 -34.98 18.22
C PRO A 183 -6.71 -35.73 19.12
N LEU A 184 -8.00 -35.41 18.99
CA LEU A 184 -9.06 -36.16 19.66
C LEU A 184 -8.96 -37.60 19.17
N VAL A 185 -8.15 -38.40 19.86
CA VAL A 185 -8.05 -39.83 19.63
C VAL A 185 -9.38 -40.37 20.15
N HIS A 186 -10.36 -40.45 19.25
CA HIS A 186 -11.60 -41.15 19.55
C HIS A 186 -11.22 -42.55 20.01
N ALA A 187 -11.48 -42.86 21.28
CA ALA A 187 -11.23 -44.18 21.82
C ALA A 187 -12.01 -45.18 20.97
N PHE A 188 -11.28 -46.07 20.28
CA PHE A 188 -11.87 -47.03 19.36
C PHE A 188 -12.90 -47.88 20.12
N PRO A 189 -14.16 -47.96 19.68
CA PRO A 189 -15.27 -48.44 20.50
C PRO A 189 -15.35 -49.98 20.50
N LEU A 190 -14.30 -50.63 21.03
CA LEU A 190 -14.08 -52.09 21.11
C LEU A 190 -15.30 -52.88 21.60
N ARG A 191 -16.06 -52.30 22.53
CA ARG A 191 -17.26 -52.94 23.10
C ARG A 191 -18.30 -53.28 22.04
N TYR A 192 -18.51 -52.41 21.05
CA TYR A 192 -19.49 -52.68 19.99
C TYR A 192 -19.04 -53.81 19.07
N TYR A 193 -17.75 -53.86 18.73
CA TYR A 193 -17.21 -54.94 17.90
C TYR A 193 -17.26 -56.30 18.60
N LEU A 194 -17.00 -56.35 19.92
CA LEU A 194 -17.13 -57.58 20.70
C LEU A 194 -18.58 -58.07 20.81
N VAL A 195 -19.54 -57.16 20.96
CA VAL A 195 -20.97 -57.54 20.96
C VAL A 195 -21.39 -58.04 19.58
N SER A 196 -21.02 -57.33 18.51
CA SER A 196 -21.35 -57.75 17.15
C SER A 196 -20.74 -59.11 16.81
N SER A 197 -19.48 -59.37 17.17
CA SER A 197 -18.86 -60.68 16.92
C SER A 197 -19.52 -61.80 17.72
N ALA A 198 -19.90 -61.54 18.98
CA ALA A 198 -20.64 -62.50 19.79
C ALA A 198 -21.99 -62.85 19.16
N VAL A 199 -22.75 -61.87 18.65
CA VAL A 199 -24.03 -62.13 17.95
C VAL A 199 -23.81 -62.94 16.68
N VAL A 200 -22.80 -62.56 15.88
CA VAL A 200 -22.47 -63.26 14.62
C VAL A 200 -22.04 -64.71 14.87
N VAL A 201 -21.46 -65.05 16.02
CA VAL A 201 -21.06 -66.43 16.33
C VAL A 201 -22.16 -67.22 17.03
N THR A 202 -22.84 -66.62 18.00
CA THR A 202 -23.86 -67.32 18.79
C THR A 202 -25.08 -67.67 17.96
N LEU A 203 -25.52 -66.79 17.07
CA LEU A 203 -26.75 -66.98 16.29
C LEU A 203 -26.65 -68.15 15.30
N PRO A 204 -25.55 -68.33 14.52
CA PRO A 204 -25.36 -69.51 13.70
C PRO A 204 -25.18 -70.80 14.50
N VAL A 205 -24.47 -70.75 15.65
CA VAL A 205 -24.28 -71.95 16.49
C VAL A 205 -25.62 -72.41 17.08
N LEU A 206 -26.47 -71.49 17.52
CA LEU A 206 -27.81 -71.78 18.01
C LEU A 206 -28.69 -72.37 16.90
N LEU A 207 -28.68 -71.76 15.71
CA LEU A 207 -29.43 -72.26 14.55
C LEU A 207 -28.94 -73.66 14.13
N TRP A 208 -27.62 -73.89 14.13
CA TRP A 208 -27.05 -75.20 13.84
C TRP A 208 -27.48 -76.25 14.87
N TRP A 209 -27.48 -75.91 16.16
CA TRP A 209 -27.91 -76.81 17.23
C TRP A 209 -29.41 -77.13 17.17
N LEU A 210 -30.24 -76.14 16.85
CA LEU A 210 -31.69 -76.32 16.64
C LEU A 210 -32.04 -77.09 15.36
N SER A 211 -31.14 -77.12 14.37
CA SER A 211 -31.32 -77.87 13.12
C SER A 211 -30.92 -79.34 13.20
N ARG A 212 -30.44 -79.79 14.37
CA ARG A 212 -29.95 -81.14 14.63
C ARG A 212 -30.93 -81.92 15.49
#